data_AF-A0A815UWL4-F1
#
_entry.id   AF-A0A815UWL4-F1
#
_cell.length_a   1.000
_cell.length_b   1.000
_cell.length_c   1.000
_cell.angle_alpha   90.00
_cell.angle_beta   90.00
_cell.angle_gamma   90.00
#
_symmetry.space_group_name_H-M   'P 1'
#
loop_
_entity.id
_entity.type
_entity.pdbx_description
1 polymer ?
#
loop_
_entity_poly.entity_id
_entity_poly.type
_entity_poly.pdbx_seq_one_letter_code
_entity_poly.pdbx_strand_id
1 'polypeptide(L)'
;MIQLAITFGLIALFHFISSISEYVRSPSGQWLYITSYVVFLALSMGYIMSTISAYYKIESVLIVVGITVFVCLGVTLFSFQTKSDFTSCMGVLLVMSLTLLAFDFVCIFTYSRIMYTVYTGLGAVFFFDFLGC
;
A
#
# COMPACT_ATOMS: atom_id res chain seq x y z
N MET A 1 -23.81 -8.26 -0.49
CA MET A 1 -24.60 -9.08 0.46
C MET A 1 -23.69 -9.75 1.50
N ILE A 2 -22.72 -10.58 1.10
CA ILE A 2 -21.83 -11.32 2.02
C ILE A 2 -20.93 -10.41 2.88
N GLN A 3 -20.32 -9.38 2.31
CA GLN A 3 -19.48 -8.42 3.06
C GLN A 3 -20.24 -7.77 4.23
N LEU A 4 -21.48 -7.32 3.99
CA LEU A 4 -22.30 -6.68 5.02
C LEU A 4 -22.68 -7.66 6.15
N ALA A 5 -22.99 -8.91 5.82
CA ALA A 5 -23.29 -9.95 6.80
C ALA A 5 -22.08 -10.29 7.69
N ILE A 6 -20.89 -10.35 7.10
CA ILE A 6 -19.63 -10.57 7.84
C ILE A 6 -19.35 -9.40 8.78
N THR A 7 -19.49 -8.15 8.31
CA THR A 7 -19.31 -6.95 9.13
C THR A 7 -20.30 -6.91 10.29
N PHE A 8 -21.58 -7.17 10.02
CA PHE A 8 -22.63 -7.17 11.05
C PHE A 8 -22.41 -8.29 12.08
N GLY A 9 -22.02 -9.49 11.64
CA GLY A 9 -21.70 -10.61 12.52
C GLY A 9 -20.49 -10.34 13.43
N LEU A 10 -19.43 -9.72 12.90
CA LEU A 10 -18.26 -9.34 13.68
C LEU A 10 -18.61 -8.29 14.74
N ILE A 11 -19.32 -7.23 14.35
CA ILE A 11 -19.75 -6.17 15.28
C ILE A 11 -20.71 -6.72 16.34
N ALA A 12 -21.66 -7.58 15.94
CA ALA A 12 -22.56 -8.24 16.87
C ALA A 12 -21.79 -9.12 17.88
N LEU A 13 -20.75 -9.84 17.45
CA LEU A 13 -19.91 -10.64 18.34
C LEU A 13 -19.18 -9.78 19.38
N PHE A 14 -18.65 -8.61 18.99
CA PHE A 14 -17.99 -7.67 19.92
C PHE A 14 -18.98 -6.95 20.85
N HIS A 15 -20.24 -6.78 20.44
CA HIS A 15 -21.25 -6.04 21.20
C HIS A 15 -22.11 -6.93 22.12
N PHE A 16 -22.49 -8.13 21.67
CA PHE A 16 -23.41 -9.02 22.40
C PHE A 16 -22.69 -9.96 23.37
N ILE A 17 -21.39 -10.22 23.21
CA ILE A 17 -20.64 -11.05 24.16
C ILE A 17 -20.15 -10.15 25.29
N SER A 18 -20.83 -10.23 26.44
CA SER A 18 -20.52 -9.50 27.66
C SER A 18 -19.07 -9.71 28.11
N SER A 19 -18.51 -10.92 28.00
CA SER A 19 -17.09 -11.20 28.32
C SER A 19 -16.10 -10.39 27.49
N ILE A 20 -16.40 -10.09 26.22
CA ILE A 20 -15.48 -9.34 25.34
C ILE A 20 -15.62 -7.83 25.63
N SER A 21 -16.84 -7.35 25.83
CA SER A 21 -17.12 -5.95 26.16
C SER A 21 -16.47 -5.53 27.49
N GLU A 22 -16.49 -6.43 28.48
CA GLU A 22 -15.89 -6.22 29.80
C GLU A 22 -14.35 -6.30 29.74
N TYR A 23 -13.80 -7.19 28.91
CA TYR A 23 -12.36 -7.28 28.67
C TYR A 23 -11.80 -6.08 27.89
N VAL A 24 -12.56 -5.56 26.91
CA VAL A 24 -12.22 -4.35 26.13
C VAL A 24 -12.16 -3.09 27.01
N ARG A 25 -12.95 -3.04 28.08
CA ARG A 25 -12.98 -1.89 29.01
C ARG A 25 -11.82 -1.88 30.02
N SER A 26 -11.07 -2.97 30.12
CA SER A 26 -9.87 -3.09 30.96
C SER A 26 -8.65 -2.40 30.34
N PRO A 27 -7.74 -1.77 31.13
CA PRO A 27 -6.55 -1.08 30.60
C PRO A 27 -5.61 -1.97 29.79
N SER A 28 -5.61 -3.29 29.99
CA SER A 28 -4.83 -4.26 29.20
C SER A 28 -5.51 -4.71 27.90
N GLY A 29 -6.83 -4.47 27.74
CA GLY A 29 -7.63 -4.92 26.58
C GLY A 29 -7.69 -3.95 25.40
N GLN A 30 -7.16 -2.73 25.56
CA GLN A 30 -7.21 -1.68 24.53
C GLN A 30 -6.47 -2.06 23.23
N TRP A 31 -5.34 -2.76 23.35
CA TRP A 31 -4.58 -3.25 22.19
C TRP A 31 -5.42 -4.18 21.31
N LEU A 32 -6.20 -5.05 21.93
CA LEU A 32 -7.01 -6.05 21.23
C LEU A 32 -8.14 -5.38 20.42
N TYR A 33 -8.70 -4.28 20.93
CA TYR A 33 -9.68 -3.45 20.22
C TYR A 33 -9.06 -2.73 19.00
N ILE A 34 -7.86 -2.16 19.15
CA ILE A 34 -7.18 -1.50 18.04
C ILE A 34 -6.81 -2.52 16.97
N THR A 35 -6.29 -3.69 17.37
CA THR A 35 -5.95 -4.77 16.44
C THR A 35 -7.18 -5.27 15.69
N SER A 36 -8.33 -5.48 16.34
CA SER A 36 -9.54 -5.93 15.65
C SER A 36 -10.07 -4.89 14.66
N TYR A 37 -10.00 -3.60 15.00
CA TYR A 37 -10.38 -2.51 14.10
C TYR A 37 -9.46 -2.43 12.86
N VAL A 38 -8.14 -2.51 13.06
CA VAL A 38 -7.15 -2.49 11.96
C VAL A 38 -7.33 -3.70 11.05
N VAL A 39 -7.54 -4.89 11.61
CA VAL A 39 -7.77 -6.13 10.84
C VAL A 39 -9.05 -6.02 10.02
N PHE A 40 -10.14 -5.50 10.61
CA PHE A 40 -11.38 -5.26 9.88
C PHE A 40 -11.19 -4.31 8.69
N LEU A 41 -10.48 -3.19 8.91
CA LEU A 41 -10.17 -2.23 7.86
C LEU A 41 -9.31 -2.85 6.76
N ALA A 42 -8.24 -3.56 7.12
CA ALA A 42 -7.35 -4.22 6.17
C ALA A 42 -8.08 -5.27 5.31
N LEU A 43 -8.95 -6.08 5.93
CA LEU A 43 -9.76 -7.08 5.23
C LEU A 43 -10.76 -6.43 4.27
N SER A 44 -11.42 -5.34 4.69
CA SER A 44 -12.39 -4.64 3.83
C SER A 44 -11.74 -4.04 2.58
N MET A 45 -10.58 -3.40 2.74
CA MET A 45 -9.80 -2.85 1.62
C MET A 45 -9.25 -3.95 0.71
N GLY A 46 -8.72 -5.03 1.28
CA GLY A 46 -8.24 -6.18 0.52
C GLY A 46 -9.35 -6.86 -0.29
N TYR A 47 -10.55 -6.98 0.26
CA TYR A 47 -11.71 -7.53 -0.45
C TYR A 47 -12.06 -6.70 -1.69
N ILE A 48 -12.16 -5.37 -1.55
CA ILE A 48 -12.47 -4.49 -2.68
C ILE A 48 -11.39 -4.61 -3.77
N MET A 49 -10.11 -4.59 -3.39
CA MET A 49 -8.99 -4.77 -4.34
C MET A 49 -9.04 -6.13 -5.06
N SER A 50 -9.33 -7.20 -4.32
CA SER A 50 -9.43 -8.56 -4.89
C SER A 50 -10.57 -8.68 -5.89
N THR A 51 -11.70 -8.03 -5.64
CA THR A 51 -12.82 -8.03 -6.59
C THR A 51 -12.48 -7.30 -7.88
N ILE A 52 -11.75 -6.18 -7.78
CA ILE A 52 -11.28 -5.43 -8.97
C ILE A 52 -10.29 -6.28 -9.77
N SER A 53 -9.34 -6.93 -9.10
CA SER A 53 -8.34 -7.79 -9.74
C SER A 53 -8.95 -8.95 -10.54
N ALA A 54 -10.12 -9.44 -10.16
CA ALA A 54 -10.82 -10.54 -10.86
C ALA A 54 -11.34 -10.14 -12.26
N TYR A 55 -11.44 -8.83 -12.55
CA TYR A 55 -11.86 -8.33 -13.86
C TYR A 55 -10.69 -8.18 -14.87
N TYR A 56 -9.44 -8.27 -14.40
CA TYR A 56 -8.25 -8.13 -15.24
C TYR A 56 -7.63 -9.50 -15.56
N LYS A 57 -6.96 -9.60 -16.71
CA LYS A 57 -6.25 -10.82 -17.11
C LYS A 57 -5.08 -11.08 -16.16
N ILE A 58 -4.86 -12.36 -15.84
CA ILE A 58 -3.82 -12.81 -14.92
C ILE A 58 -2.43 -12.32 -15.34
N GLU A 59 -2.11 -12.36 -16.64
CA GLU A 59 -0.84 -11.83 -17.17
C GLU A 59 -0.59 -10.36 -16.78
N SER A 60 -1.61 -9.51 -16.92
CA SER A 60 -1.51 -8.09 -16.57
C SER A 60 -1.41 -7.87 -15.05
N VAL A 61 -2.17 -8.64 -14.27
CA VAL A 61 -2.15 -8.55 -12.80
C VAL A 61 -0.79 -8.99 -12.25
N LEU A 62 -0.21 -10.07 -12.78
CA LEU A 62 1.05 -10.63 -12.31
C LEU A 62 2.24 -9.71 -12.57
N ILE A 63 2.24 -9.00 -13.71
CA ILE A 63 3.23 -7.95 -14.00
C ILE A 63 3.12 -6.82 -12.95
N VAL A 64 1.92 -6.32 -12.68
CA VAL A 64 1.70 -5.24 -11.69
C VAL A 64 2.13 -5.66 -10.28
N VAL A 65 1.79 -6.88 -9.86
CA VAL A 65 2.20 -7.42 -8.56
C VAL A 65 3.72 -7.60 -8.46
N GLY A 66 4.38 -8.06 -9.52
CA GLY A 66 5.84 -8.17 -9.56
C GLY A 66 6.54 -6.83 -9.32
N ILE A 67 6.01 -5.76 -9.91
CA ILE A 67 6.55 -4.40 -9.78
C ILE A 67 6.35 -3.86 -8.38
N THR A 68 5.15 -3.97 -7.81
CA THR A 68 4.87 -3.47 -6.46
C THR A 68 5.74 -4.17 -5.42
N VAL A 69 5.96 -5.48 -5.56
CA VAL A 69 6.89 -6.22 -4.70
C VAL A 69 8.31 -5.70 -4.84
N PHE A 70 8.82 -5.52 -6.07
CA PHE A 70 10.17 -5.02 -6.30
C PHE A 70 10.38 -3.61 -5.71
N VAL A 71 9.43 -2.69 -5.93
CA VAL A 71 9.48 -1.32 -5.37
C VAL A 71 9.46 -1.35 -3.85
N CYS A 72 8.52 -2.09 -3.24
CA CYS A 72 8.42 -2.20 -1.78
C CYS A 72 9.68 -2.81 -1.17
N LEU A 73 10.26 -3.83 -1.80
CA LEU A 73 11.53 -4.42 -1.36
C LEU A 73 12.69 -3.43 -1.48
N GLY A 74 12.78 -2.67 -2.58
CA GLY A 74 13.80 -1.64 -2.77
C GLY A 74 13.76 -0.57 -1.67
N VAL A 75 12.57 -0.04 -1.38
CA VAL A 75 12.36 0.94 -0.29
C VAL A 75 12.67 0.32 1.08
N THR A 76 12.30 -0.93 1.30
CA THR A 76 12.56 -1.64 2.56
C THR A 76 14.06 -1.86 2.78
N LEU A 77 14.80 -2.30 1.75
CA LEU A 77 16.26 -2.47 1.81
C LEU A 77 16.98 -1.13 2.00
N PHE A 78 16.50 -0.07 1.36
CA PHE A 78 17.04 1.28 1.55
C PHE A 78 16.80 1.80 2.98
N SER A 79 15.63 1.51 3.54
CA SER A 79 15.29 1.84 4.93
C SER A 79 16.19 1.10 5.93
N PHE A 80 16.61 -0.14 5.63
CA PHE A 80 17.56 -0.87 6.47
C PHE A 80 19.00 -0.38 6.33
N GLN A 81 19.39 0.13 5.16
CA GLN A 81 20.74 0.66 4.93
C GLN A 81 20.92 2.08 5.50
N THR A 82 19.84 2.86 5.68
CA THR A 82 19.92 4.26 6.14
C THR A 82 19.78 4.36 7.66
N LYS A 83 20.88 4.14 8.38
CA LYS A 83 20.96 4.35 9.83
C LYS A 83 21.06 5.86 10.12
N SER A 84 19.91 6.53 10.25
CA SER A 84 19.80 7.99 10.56
C SER A 84 20.48 8.92 9.56
N ASP A 85 19.73 9.43 8.58
CA ASP A 85 19.72 10.87 8.23
C ASP A 85 18.65 11.15 7.16
N PHE A 86 17.43 11.47 7.63
CA PHE A 86 16.39 12.09 6.81
C PHE A 86 16.61 13.61 6.79
N THR A 87 17.64 14.07 6.07
CA THR A 87 17.65 15.48 5.62
C THR A 87 16.46 15.63 4.66
N SER A 88 15.49 16.43 5.09
CA SER A 88 14.08 16.37 4.71
C SER A 88 13.77 16.52 3.21
N CYS A 89 14.68 17.08 2.42
CA CYS A 89 14.50 17.12 0.96
C CYS A 89 15.25 16.01 0.21
N MET A 90 16.49 15.71 0.62
CA MET A 90 17.33 14.72 -0.08
C MET A 90 16.82 13.28 0.11
N GLY A 91 16.23 12.96 1.27
CA GLY A 91 15.60 11.66 1.50
C GLY A 91 14.35 11.43 0.65
N VAL A 92 13.52 12.47 0.46
CA VAL A 92 12.31 12.40 -0.39
C VAL A 92 12.69 12.25 -1.86
N LEU A 93 13.68 13.02 -2.32
CA LEU A 93 14.20 12.92 -3.70
C LEU A 93 14.78 11.53 -3.99
N LEU A 94 15.45 10.90 -3.02
CA LEU A 94 16.00 9.55 -3.19
C LEU A 94 14.87 8.51 -3.32
N VAL A 95 13.86 8.55 -2.45
CA VAL A 95 12.70 7.63 -2.53
C VAL A 95 11.93 7.79 -3.85
N MET A 96 11.73 9.03 -4.30
CA MET A 96 11.07 9.32 -5.58
C MET A 96 11.89 8.81 -6.78
N SER A 97 13.22 8.96 -6.76
CA SER A 97 14.11 8.46 -7.83
C SER A 97 14.14 6.93 -7.92
N LEU A 98 14.12 6.23 -6.78
CA LEU A 98 14.12 4.77 -6.69
C LEU A 98 12.79 4.20 -7.20
N THR A 99 11.70 4.91 -6.95
CA THR A 99 10.37 4.58 -7.47
C THR A 99 10.30 4.77 -8.98
N LEU A 100 10.83 5.88 -9.52
CA LEU A 100 10.89 6.13 -10.97
C LEU A 100 11.74 5.10 -11.70
N LEU A 101 12.91 4.73 -11.16
CA LEU A 101 13.81 3.74 -11.75
C LEU A 101 13.17 2.34 -11.84
N ALA A 102 12.40 1.96 -10.82
CA ALA A 102 11.65 0.71 -10.84
C ALA A 102 10.50 0.72 -11.85
N PHE A 103 9.81 1.86 -12.04
CA PHE A 103 8.82 2.04 -13.10
C PHE A 103 9.44 2.12 -14.51
N ASP A 104 10.66 2.60 -14.65
CA ASP A 104 11.40 2.64 -15.93
C ASP A 104 11.68 1.23 -16.47
N PHE A 105 12.02 0.31 -15.56
CA PHE A 105 12.21 -1.11 -15.89
C PHE A 105 10.94 -1.75 -16.48
N VAL A 106 9.76 -1.20 -16.17
CA VAL A 106 8.44 -1.66 -16.65
C VAL A 106 8.14 -1.16 -18.06
N CYS A 107 8.54 0.06 -18.40
CA CYS A 107 8.38 0.59 -19.76
C CYS A 107 9.14 -0.23 -20.80
N ILE A 108 10.23 -0.90 -20.41
CA ILE A 108 10.98 -1.82 -21.29
C ILE A 108 10.12 -3.03 -21.68
N PHE A 109 9.27 -3.53 -20.77
CA PHE A 109 8.39 -4.68 -21.03
C PHE A 109 7.02 -4.29 -21.64
N THR A 110 6.52 -3.08 -21.33
CA THR A 110 5.22 -2.60 -21.85
C THR A 110 5.44 -1.50 -22.89
N TYR A 111 5.44 -1.88 -24.18
CA TYR A 111 5.58 -0.95 -25.29
C TYR A 111 4.23 -0.30 -25.65
N SER A 112 3.85 0.77 -24.93
CA SER A 112 2.66 1.55 -25.26
C SER A 112 2.95 3.05 -25.31
N ARG A 113 2.39 3.74 -26.31
CA ARG A 113 2.57 5.19 -26.51
C ARG A 113 2.04 6.02 -25.34
N ILE A 114 1.00 5.54 -24.66
CA ILE A 114 0.37 6.27 -23.54
C ILE A 114 1.28 6.25 -22.31
N MET A 115 1.94 5.12 -22.02
CA MET A 115 2.92 5.02 -20.93
C MET A 115 4.09 5.98 -21.12
N TYR A 116 4.62 6.08 -22.35
CA TYR A 116 5.76 6.95 -22.64
C TYR A 116 5.46 8.44 -22.39
N THR A 117 4.27 8.91 -22.77
CA THR A 117 3.84 10.31 -22.54
C THR A 117 3.66 10.63 -21.05
N VAL A 118 3.06 9.72 -20.28
CA VAL A 118 2.88 9.90 -18.83
C VAL A 118 4.24 9.83 -18.12
N TYR A 119 5.13 8.95 -18.59
CA TYR A 119 6.47 8.77 -18.03
C TYR A 119 7.35 10.01 -18.23
N THR A 120 7.40 10.54 -19.45
CA THR A 120 8.13 11.80 -19.72
C THR A 120 7.59 12.98 -18.91
N GLY A 121 6.27 13.03 -18.66
CA GLY A 121 5.68 14.02 -17.76
C GLY A 121 6.09 13.85 -16.29
N LEU A 122 6.04 12.63 -15.76
CA LEU A 122 6.45 12.32 -14.37
C LEU A 122 7.95 12.58 -14.14
N GLY A 123 8.80 12.18 -15.09
CA GLY A 123 10.24 12.47 -15.05
C GLY A 123 10.54 13.97 -15.10
N ALA A 124 9.75 14.76 -15.85
CA ALA A 124 9.86 16.21 -15.88
C ALA A 124 9.49 16.85 -14.52
N VAL A 125 8.38 16.43 -13.90
CA VAL A 125 7.98 16.89 -12.56
C VAL A 125 9.07 16.59 -11.54
N PHE A 126 9.64 15.38 -11.57
CA PHE A 126 10.77 15.00 -10.71
C PHE A 126 12.00 15.90 -10.90
N PHE A 127 12.33 16.25 -12.15
CA PHE A 127 13.45 17.15 -12.43
C PHE A 127 13.20 18.57 -11.89
N PHE A 128 11.96 19.05 -11.94
CA PHE A 128 11.58 20.33 -11.34
C PHE A 128 11.67 20.31 -9.80
N ASP A 129 11.21 19.23 -9.15
CA ASP A 129 11.33 19.07 -7.70
C ASP A 129 12.79 18.94 -7.26
N PHE A 130 13.64 18.26 -8.04
CA PHE A 130 15.08 18.18 -7.79
C PHE A 130 15.78 19.54 -7.91
N LEU A 131 15.38 20.37 -8.87
CA LEU A 131 15.93 21.71 -9.06
C LEU A 131 15.46 22.70 -7.97
N GLY A 132 14.33 22.44 -7.34
CA GLY A 132 13.65 23.35 -6.41
C GLY A 132 14.13 23.33 -4.95
N CYS A 133 15.12 22.52 -4.57
CA CYS A 133 15.44 22.25 -3.15
C CYS A 133 16.79 22.72 -2.57
#